data_AF-A0AAE1UHJ2-F1
#
_entry.id   AF-A0AAE1UHJ2-F1
#
_cell.length_a   1.000
_cell.length_b   1.000
_cell.length_c   1.000
_cell.angle_alpha   90.00
_cell.angle_beta   90.00
_cell.angle_gamma   90.00
#
_symmetry.space_group_name_H-M   'P 1'
#
loop_
_entity.id
_entity.type
_entity.pdbx_description
1 polymer ?
#
loop_
_entity_poly.entity_id
_entity_poly.type
_entity_poly.pdbx_seq_one_letter_code
_entity_poly.pdbx_strand_id
1 'polypeptide(L)'
;MTRLTLVAGGWQDDKEILKQRAKHEFNKFHRYKQGLEVRQLDMHIKHHNMADQVQLLTLGKDTNKPTKIILLVGATGTGKTTLINAMVNFIYGVEFSDDFRLILIDDKNAPNRSQAESQTDLITAYVFYNLPGMPFDYNYVLIDTPGFGDTRGIQRDQEMMNQLKNFLMQGYGIDQVDCVGFVTAASASRLTQTQRYVYDGLSSMFGKDIKDNIYIMATFADAKTPPVLAALKEALVH
;
A
#
# COMPACT_ATOMS: atom_id res chain seq x y z
N MET A 1 -17.09 22.54 26.22
CA MET A 1 -17.70 21.50 25.37
C MET A 1 -18.40 22.19 24.21
N THR A 2 -17.71 22.33 23.08
CA THR A 2 -18.30 22.96 21.88
C THR A 2 -18.71 21.83 20.95
N ARG A 3 -20.02 21.63 20.80
CA ARG A 3 -20.61 20.62 19.91
C ARG A 3 -20.40 21.13 18.48
N LEU A 4 -19.53 20.49 17.71
CA LEU A 4 -19.43 20.66 16.27
C LEU A 4 -20.66 19.99 15.64
N THR A 5 -21.61 20.80 15.21
CA THR A 5 -22.70 20.35 14.33
C THR A 5 -22.13 20.20 12.93
N LEU A 6 -21.69 18.99 12.57
CA LEU A 6 -21.34 18.65 11.19
C LEU A 6 -22.61 18.73 10.35
N VAL A 7 -22.64 19.67 9.40
CA VAL A 7 -23.69 19.76 8.38
C VAL A 7 -23.44 18.62 7.40
N ALA A 8 -24.23 17.55 7.49
CA ALA A 8 -24.05 16.32 6.73
C ALA A 8 -24.06 16.50 5.19
N GLY A 9 -24.50 17.66 4.67
CA GLY A 9 -24.50 17.97 3.24
C GLY A 9 -23.12 18.29 2.65
N GLY A 10 -22.25 19.02 3.36
CA GLY A 10 -20.99 19.51 2.77
C GLY A 10 -19.96 18.41 2.51
N TRP A 11 -19.93 17.38 3.37
CA TRP A 11 -18.96 16.30 3.25
C TRP A 11 -19.24 15.37 2.05
N GLN A 12 -20.52 15.17 1.71
CA GLN A 12 -20.90 14.35 0.56
C GLN A 12 -20.55 15.05 -0.76
N ASP A 13 -20.76 16.36 -0.83
CA ASP A 13 -20.39 17.17 -2.00
C ASP A 13 -18.87 17.21 -2.20
N ASP A 14 -18.10 17.40 -1.11
CA ASP A 14 -16.63 17.37 -1.16
C ASP A 14 -16.08 16.02 -1.62
N LYS A 15 -16.70 14.92 -1.17
CA LYS A 15 -16.32 13.56 -1.58
C LYS A 15 -16.60 13.32 -3.06
N GLU A 16 -17.73 13.78 -3.57
CA GLU A 16 -18.05 13.64 -5.00
C GLU A 16 -17.10 14.47 -5.86
N ILE A 17 -16.78 15.70 -5.43
CA ILE A 17 -15.75 16.53 -6.08
C ILE A 17 -14.41 15.80 -6.10
N LEU A 18 -14.00 15.20 -4.98
CA LEU A 18 -12.76 14.42 -4.92
C LEU A 18 -12.74 13.26 -5.92
N LYS A 19 -13.83 12.48 -6.00
CA LYS A 19 -13.97 11.38 -6.97
C LYS A 19 -13.81 11.89 -8.39
N GLN A 20 -14.49 12.98 -8.75
CA GLN A 20 -14.42 13.54 -10.10
C GLN A 20 -13.04 14.09 -10.43
N ARG A 21 -12.36 14.74 -9.48
CA ARG A 21 -10.98 15.18 -9.67
C ARG A 21 -10.04 14.00 -9.87
N ALA A 22 -10.14 12.97 -9.05
CA ALA A 22 -9.37 11.74 -9.22
C ALA A 22 -9.64 11.06 -10.57
N LYS A 23 -10.89 11.10 -11.06
CA LYS A 23 -11.31 10.54 -12.37
C LYS A 23 -10.79 11.33 -13.58
N HIS A 24 -10.57 12.64 -13.47
CA HIS A 24 -10.26 13.49 -14.63
C HIS A 24 -8.85 14.11 -14.60
N GLU A 25 -8.34 14.51 -13.44
CA GLU A 25 -7.07 15.26 -13.33
C GLU A 25 -5.84 14.35 -13.25
N PHE A 26 -6.01 13.12 -12.74
CA PHE A 26 -4.89 12.28 -12.32
C PHE A 26 -4.73 10.99 -13.14
N ASN A 27 -5.30 10.89 -14.34
CA ASN A 27 -5.26 9.63 -15.09
C ASN A 27 -4.45 9.70 -16.37
N LYS A 28 -3.62 8.67 -16.56
CA LYS A 28 -2.81 8.48 -17.77
C LYS A 28 -3.57 7.75 -18.87
N PHE A 29 -4.38 6.77 -18.46
CA PHE A 29 -5.11 5.88 -19.35
C PHE A 29 -6.38 5.37 -18.67
N HIS A 30 -7.40 5.05 -19.46
CA HIS A 30 -8.61 4.39 -19.00
C HIS A 30 -8.99 3.25 -19.94
N ARG A 31 -9.63 2.22 -19.38
CA ARG A 31 -10.21 1.10 -20.13
C ARG A 31 -11.48 0.61 -19.47
N TYR A 32 -12.24 -0.21 -20.16
CA TYR A 32 -13.38 -0.91 -19.60
C TYR A 32 -13.04 -2.36 -19.29
N LYS A 33 -13.47 -2.85 -18.14
CA LYS A 33 -13.40 -4.26 -17.75
C LYS A 33 -14.74 -4.68 -17.14
N GLN A 34 -15.44 -5.59 -17.82
CA GLN A 34 -16.76 -6.08 -17.38
C GLN A 34 -17.78 -4.94 -17.11
N GLY A 35 -17.78 -3.92 -17.98
CA GLY A 35 -18.66 -2.75 -17.83
C GLY A 35 -18.19 -1.70 -16.82
N LEU A 36 -17.13 -1.97 -16.05
CA LEU A 36 -16.54 -1.02 -15.11
C LEU A 36 -15.39 -0.26 -15.76
N GLU A 37 -15.38 1.06 -15.59
CA GLU A 37 -14.27 1.87 -16.04
C GLU A 37 -13.08 1.72 -15.08
N VAL A 38 -11.90 1.42 -15.60
CA VAL A 38 -10.67 1.29 -14.82
C VAL A 38 -9.71 2.38 -15.29
N ARG A 39 -9.34 3.27 -14.39
CA ARG A 39 -8.48 4.42 -14.67
C ARG A 39 -7.14 4.28 -13.96
N GLN A 40 -6.07 4.36 -14.74
CA GLN A 40 -4.72 4.29 -14.21
C GLN A 40 -4.22 5.67 -13.85
N LEU A 41 -3.81 5.81 -12.59
CA LEU A 41 -3.29 7.06 -12.06
C LEU A 41 -1.93 7.42 -12.68
N ASP A 42 -1.75 8.69 -13.04
CA ASP A 42 -0.52 9.24 -13.60
C ASP A 42 0.38 9.76 -12.48
N MET A 43 1.20 8.86 -11.94
CA MET A 43 2.14 9.17 -10.87
C MET A 43 3.40 9.84 -11.42
N HIS A 44 3.88 10.89 -10.75
CA HIS A 44 5.10 11.60 -11.12
C HIS A 44 6.30 11.10 -10.32
N ILE A 45 7.40 10.76 -10.99
CA ILE A 45 8.65 10.34 -10.34
C ILE A 45 9.27 11.55 -9.63
N LYS A 46 9.30 11.52 -8.29
CA LYS A 46 10.00 12.52 -7.46
C LYS A 46 11.45 12.11 -7.19
N HIS A 47 11.68 10.82 -6.99
CA HIS A 47 13.02 10.26 -6.80
C HIS A 47 13.09 8.86 -7.41
N HIS A 48 14.23 8.51 -7.99
CA HIS A 48 14.49 7.19 -8.52
C HIS A 48 15.99 6.89 -8.44
N ASN A 49 16.34 5.81 -7.76
CA ASN A 49 17.71 5.39 -7.57
C ASN A 49 17.80 3.87 -7.77
N MET A 50 18.38 3.48 -8.90
CA MET A 50 18.55 2.07 -9.27
C MET A 50 19.62 1.36 -8.44
N ALA A 51 20.63 2.08 -7.93
CA ALA A 51 21.67 1.48 -7.10
C ALA A 51 21.12 1.05 -5.74
N ASP A 52 20.25 1.88 -5.16
CA ASP A 52 19.55 1.58 -3.91
C ASP A 52 18.24 0.80 -4.13
N GLN A 53 17.87 0.56 -5.40
CA GLN A 53 16.62 -0.11 -5.80
C GLN A 53 15.37 0.53 -5.19
N VAL A 54 15.28 1.85 -5.23
CA VAL A 54 14.18 2.63 -4.62
C VAL A 54 13.57 3.63 -5.59
N GLN A 55 12.27 3.86 -5.44
CA GLN A 55 11.54 4.85 -6.21
C GLN A 55 10.49 5.57 -5.35
N LEU A 56 10.39 6.88 -5.51
CA LEU A 56 9.32 7.71 -4.95
C LEU A 56 8.47 8.29 -6.08
N LEU A 57 7.18 7.99 -5.99
CA LEU A 57 6.14 8.43 -6.90
C LEU A 57 5.19 9.37 -6.16
N THR A 58 4.77 10.46 -6.80
CA THR A 58 3.88 11.46 -6.20
C THR A 58 2.62 11.66 -7.02
N LEU A 59 1.51 11.94 -6.35
CA LEU A 59 0.26 12.37 -6.96
C LEU A 59 -0.26 13.63 -6.29
N GLY A 60 -0.65 14.62 -7.10
CA GLY A 60 -1.08 15.92 -6.63
C GLY A 60 0.07 16.87 -6.30
N LYS A 61 -0.26 18.01 -5.71
CA LYS A 61 0.70 19.05 -5.31
C LYS A 61 1.03 18.92 -3.83
N ASP A 62 2.29 19.17 -3.49
CA ASP A 62 2.78 19.12 -2.11
C ASP A 62 1.94 20.02 -1.17
N THR A 63 1.73 19.56 0.06
CA THR A 63 0.96 20.27 1.08
C THR A 63 1.65 20.20 2.44
N ASN A 64 1.33 21.15 3.32
CA ASN A 64 1.81 21.17 4.70
C ASN A 64 1.03 20.23 5.65
N LYS A 65 0.18 19.34 5.11
CA LYS A 65 -0.58 18.40 5.94
C LYS A 65 0.36 17.36 6.56
N PRO A 66 0.03 16.87 7.78
CA PRO A 66 0.76 15.76 8.36
C PRO A 66 0.73 14.53 7.44
N THR A 67 1.79 13.74 7.48
CA THR A 67 1.94 12.56 6.61
C THR A 67 1.72 11.28 7.39
N LYS A 68 0.93 10.35 6.82
CA LYS A 68 0.74 8.99 7.33
C LYS A 68 1.44 7.97 6.43
N ILE A 69 2.33 7.17 7.02
CA ILE A 69 3.20 6.26 6.29
C ILE A 69 2.85 4.82 6.62
N ILE A 70 2.46 4.08 5.58
CA ILE A 70 2.05 2.67 5.68
C ILE A 70 3.03 1.84 4.85
N LEU A 71 3.75 0.94 5.51
CA LEU A 71 4.68 0.00 4.89
C LEU A 71 4.01 -1.36 4.69
N LEU A 72 3.99 -1.89 3.47
CA LEU A 72 3.40 -3.20 3.18
C LEU A 72 4.50 -4.23 2.90
N VAL A 73 4.53 -5.31 3.68
CA VAL A 73 5.51 -6.40 3.55
C VAL A 73 4.76 -7.73 3.46
N GLY A 74 5.18 -8.61 2.56
CA GLY A 74 4.45 -9.84 2.28
C GLY A 74 5.09 -10.61 1.12
N ALA A 75 4.91 -11.93 1.09
CA ALA A 75 5.46 -12.77 0.04
C ALA A 75 4.91 -12.40 -1.36
N THR A 76 5.62 -12.81 -2.42
CA THR A 76 5.12 -12.63 -3.79
C THR A 76 3.75 -13.29 -3.96
N GLY A 77 2.81 -12.58 -4.58
CA GLY A 77 1.46 -13.09 -4.80
C GLY A 77 0.49 -13.00 -3.61
N THR A 78 0.92 -12.49 -2.44
CA THR A 78 -0.01 -12.28 -1.31
C THR A 78 -0.96 -11.10 -1.50
N GLY A 79 -0.88 -10.37 -2.62
CA GLY A 79 -1.85 -9.34 -2.97
C GLY A 79 -1.54 -7.93 -2.48
N LYS A 80 -0.28 -7.60 -2.14
CA LYS A 80 0.15 -6.25 -1.73
C LYS A 80 -0.32 -5.15 -2.69
N THR A 81 0.02 -5.25 -3.97
CA THR A 81 -0.43 -4.30 -5.00
C THR A 81 -1.95 -4.17 -5.08
N THR A 82 -2.66 -5.28 -4.92
CA THR A 82 -4.14 -5.27 -4.91
C THR A 82 -4.67 -4.50 -3.71
N LEU A 83 -4.04 -4.68 -2.55
CA LEU A 83 -4.37 -3.93 -1.34
C LEU A 83 -4.05 -2.44 -1.48
N ILE A 84 -2.92 -2.08 -2.08
CA ILE A 84 -2.59 -0.67 -2.38
C ILE A 84 -3.67 -0.06 -3.28
N ASN A 85 -4.05 -0.74 -4.37
CA ASN A 85 -5.12 -0.25 -5.25
C ASN A 85 -6.44 -0.07 -4.47
N ALA A 86 -6.78 -0.96 -3.55
CA ALA A 86 -7.95 -0.80 -2.69
C ALA A 86 -7.84 0.41 -1.75
N MET A 87 -6.69 0.61 -1.10
CA MET A 87 -6.41 1.78 -0.24
C MET A 87 -6.52 3.09 -1.01
N VAL A 88 -6.04 3.13 -2.25
CA VAL A 88 -6.16 4.31 -3.12
C VAL A 88 -7.61 4.66 -3.41
N ASN A 89 -8.44 3.67 -3.76
CA ASN A 89 -9.87 3.90 -3.99
C ASN A 89 -10.52 4.46 -2.71
N PHE A 90 -10.17 3.92 -1.54
CA PHE A 90 -10.63 4.45 -0.25
C PHE A 90 -10.17 5.90 -0.01
N ILE A 91 -8.89 6.23 -0.22
CA ILE A 91 -8.33 7.58 -0.05
C ILE A 91 -9.07 8.60 -0.94
N TYR A 92 -9.42 8.22 -2.16
CA TYR A 92 -10.16 9.06 -3.11
C TYR A 92 -11.68 8.93 -3.02
N GLY A 93 -12.18 8.23 -2.00
CA GLY A 93 -13.60 8.10 -1.72
C GLY A 93 -14.38 7.24 -2.70
N VAL A 94 -13.73 6.52 -3.62
CA VAL A 94 -14.37 5.63 -4.60
C VAL A 94 -14.98 4.42 -3.90
N GLU A 95 -16.28 4.22 -4.13
CA GLU A 95 -17.12 3.21 -3.50
C GLU A 95 -17.45 2.06 -4.44
N PHE A 96 -17.91 0.94 -3.90
CA PHE A 96 -18.31 -0.22 -4.69
C PHE A 96 -19.44 0.08 -5.69
N SER A 97 -20.34 1.01 -5.35
CA SER A 97 -21.44 1.45 -6.21
C SER A 97 -21.02 2.37 -7.37
N ASP A 98 -19.82 2.93 -7.33
CA ASP A 98 -19.34 3.80 -8.40
C ASP A 98 -19.03 2.98 -9.67
N ASP A 99 -19.18 3.61 -10.82
CA ASP A 99 -19.00 3.01 -12.15
C ASP A 99 -17.53 2.92 -12.60
N PHE A 100 -16.60 3.34 -11.74
CA PHE A 100 -15.17 3.35 -12.05
C PHE A 100 -14.29 2.92 -10.88
N ARG A 101 -13.05 2.52 -11.17
CA ARG A 101 -12.00 2.20 -10.19
C ARG A 101 -10.68 2.86 -10.58
N LEU A 102 -9.96 3.29 -9.57
CA LEU A 102 -8.59 3.78 -9.70
C LEU A 102 -7.60 2.62 -9.54
N ILE A 103 -6.54 2.61 -10.35
CA ILE A 103 -5.42 1.69 -10.20
C ILE A 103 -4.09 2.47 -10.31
N LEU A 104 -3.11 2.14 -9.47
CA LEU A 104 -1.74 2.63 -9.64
C LEU A 104 -0.98 1.72 -10.60
N ILE A 105 -1.03 0.43 -10.30
CA ILE A 105 -0.27 -0.62 -10.98
C ILE A 105 -1.26 -1.64 -11.54
N ASP A 106 -1.04 -2.02 -12.79
CA ASP A 106 -1.81 -3.02 -13.50
C ASP A 106 -1.02 -4.34 -13.64
N ASP A 107 -0.72 -5.00 -12.51
CA ASP A 107 0.09 -6.23 -12.48
C ASP A 107 -0.43 -7.34 -13.40
N LYS A 108 -1.74 -7.39 -13.68
CA LYS A 108 -2.37 -8.47 -14.44
C LYS A 108 -2.42 -8.21 -15.94
N ASN A 109 -2.30 -6.96 -16.39
CA ASN A 109 -2.48 -6.60 -17.80
C ASN A 109 -1.47 -5.56 -18.29
N ALA A 110 -0.37 -5.33 -17.56
CA ALA A 110 0.74 -4.55 -18.05
C ALA A 110 1.20 -5.13 -19.41
N PRO A 111 1.30 -4.30 -20.47
CA PRO A 111 1.65 -4.77 -21.82
C PRO A 111 3.04 -5.43 -21.87
N ASN A 112 3.90 -5.13 -20.89
CA ASN A 112 5.14 -5.84 -20.62
C ASN A 112 5.10 -6.39 -19.20
N ARG A 113 4.97 -7.71 -19.05
CA ARG A 113 5.12 -8.39 -17.74
C ARG A 113 6.43 -8.02 -17.05
N SER A 114 7.49 -7.75 -17.82
CA SER A 114 8.77 -7.27 -17.32
C SER A 114 8.69 -5.94 -16.57
N GLN A 115 7.72 -5.05 -16.85
CA GLN A 115 7.54 -3.82 -16.06
C GLN A 115 6.84 -4.06 -14.72
N ALA A 116 5.86 -4.96 -14.65
CA ALA A 116 5.22 -5.35 -13.39
C ALA A 116 6.17 -6.20 -12.52
N GLU A 117 6.94 -7.08 -13.15
CA GLU A 117 8.03 -7.84 -12.50
C GLU A 117 9.18 -6.90 -12.07
N SER A 118 9.55 -5.89 -12.86
CA SER A 118 10.62 -4.94 -12.47
C SER A 118 10.18 -3.93 -11.40
N GLN A 119 8.88 -3.56 -11.34
CA GLN A 119 8.37 -2.68 -10.28
C GLN A 119 8.37 -3.39 -8.92
N THR A 120 8.18 -4.72 -8.91
CA THR A 120 8.23 -5.52 -7.68
C THR A 120 9.66 -5.89 -7.24
N ASP A 121 10.71 -5.44 -7.94
CA ASP A 121 12.10 -5.51 -7.47
C ASP A 121 12.56 -4.21 -6.77
N LEU A 122 11.79 -3.12 -6.88
CA LEU A 122 12.07 -1.85 -6.22
C LEU A 122 11.22 -1.70 -4.96
N ILE A 123 11.76 -1.07 -3.92
CA ILE A 123 10.92 -0.50 -2.87
C ILE A 123 10.33 0.80 -3.43
N THR A 124 9.01 0.86 -3.53
CA THR A 124 8.30 1.99 -4.13
C THR A 124 7.42 2.68 -3.11
N ALA A 125 7.66 3.98 -2.88
CA ALA A 125 6.82 4.82 -2.06
C ALA A 125 5.90 5.67 -2.94
N TYR A 126 4.59 5.45 -2.80
CA TYR A 126 3.53 6.22 -3.45
C TYR A 126 3.03 7.30 -2.48
N VAL A 127 3.33 8.55 -2.80
CA VAL A 127 2.96 9.73 -2.02
C VAL A 127 1.69 10.35 -2.62
N PHE A 128 0.65 10.45 -1.80
CA PHE A 128 -0.62 11.07 -2.13
C PHE A 128 -0.79 12.32 -1.29
N TYR A 129 -0.72 13.48 -1.93
CA TYR A 129 -0.92 14.72 -1.22
C TYR A 129 -2.40 15.00 -0.98
N ASN A 130 -2.70 15.56 0.18
CA ASN A 130 -4.06 15.78 0.64
C ASN A 130 -4.88 16.65 -0.33
N LEU A 131 -6.13 16.27 -0.55
CA LEU A 131 -7.13 17.07 -1.24
C LEU A 131 -8.42 17.19 -0.39
N PRO A 132 -9.18 18.29 -0.55
CA PRO A 132 -10.51 18.38 0.03
C PRO A 132 -11.38 17.16 -0.35
N GLY A 133 -12.17 16.67 0.61
CA GLY A 133 -13.00 15.47 0.47
C GLY A 133 -12.32 14.15 0.82
N MET A 134 -11.00 14.13 1.07
CA MET A 134 -10.31 12.92 1.53
C MET A 134 -10.83 12.49 2.92
N PRO A 135 -10.81 11.19 3.26
CA PRO A 135 -11.40 10.69 4.50
C PRO A 135 -10.75 11.28 5.76
N PHE A 136 -9.46 11.64 5.69
CA PHE A 136 -8.72 12.29 6.75
C PHE A 136 -7.79 13.37 6.21
N ASP A 137 -7.44 14.33 7.06
CA ASP A 137 -6.62 15.51 6.75
C ASP A 137 -5.11 15.20 6.77
N TYR A 138 -4.71 14.17 6.02
CA TYR A 138 -3.33 13.70 5.91
C TYR A 138 -2.87 13.64 4.46
N ASN A 139 -1.57 13.81 4.24
CA ASN A 139 -0.87 13.20 3.13
C ASN A 139 -0.69 11.70 3.43
N TYR A 140 -0.71 10.84 2.42
CA TYR A 140 -0.47 9.40 2.60
C TYR A 140 0.79 8.97 1.86
N VAL A 141 1.59 8.10 2.47
CA VAL A 141 2.67 7.39 1.82
C VAL A 141 2.41 5.91 1.95
N LEU A 142 2.17 5.23 0.83
CA LEU A 142 2.06 3.78 0.78
C LEU A 142 3.38 3.24 0.25
N ILE A 143 4.10 2.46 1.05
CA ILE A 143 5.38 1.85 0.66
C ILE A 143 5.10 0.40 0.28
N ASP A 144 5.29 0.07 -0.99
CA ASP A 144 5.29 -1.29 -1.50
C ASP A 144 6.71 -1.85 -1.48
N THR A 145 6.85 -3.11 -1.07
CA THR A 145 8.14 -3.79 -1.05
C THR A 145 8.15 -4.97 -2.02
N PRO A 146 9.34 -5.36 -2.51
CA PRO A 146 9.51 -6.65 -3.14
C PRO A 146 8.95 -7.80 -2.30
N GLY A 147 8.40 -8.81 -2.97
CA GLY A 147 7.90 -10.00 -2.31
C GLY A 147 9.03 -10.89 -1.83
N PHE A 148 8.98 -11.31 -0.57
CA PHE A 148 9.93 -12.28 0.00
C PHE A 148 9.52 -13.73 -0.31
N GLY A 149 10.44 -14.67 -0.13
CA GLY A 149 10.16 -16.09 -0.30
C GLY A 149 9.92 -16.53 -1.76
N ASP A 150 10.48 -15.79 -2.72
CA ASP A 150 10.63 -16.27 -4.09
C ASP A 150 11.61 -17.46 -4.12
N THR A 151 11.64 -18.22 -5.21
CA THR A 151 12.50 -19.38 -5.51
C THR A 151 14.01 -19.16 -5.34
N ARG A 152 14.43 -17.95 -4.97
CA ARG A 152 15.81 -17.45 -4.89
C ARG A 152 16.45 -17.57 -3.48
N GLY A 153 15.69 -17.94 -2.45
CA GLY A 153 16.21 -18.35 -1.13
C GLY A 153 16.48 -17.23 -0.11
N ILE A 154 16.98 -17.62 1.08
CA ILE A 154 17.14 -16.78 2.29
C ILE A 154 18.03 -15.54 2.05
N GLN A 155 19.03 -15.65 1.19
CA GLN A 155 19.95 -14.54 0.89
C GLN A 155 19.23 -13.35 0.25
N ARG A 156 18.26 -13.61 -0.62
CA ARG A 156 17.45 -12.55 -1.24
C ARG A 156 16.54 -11.86 -0.22
N ASP A 157 16.02 -12.62 0.75
CA ASP A 157 15.22 -12.06 1.83
C ASP A 157 16.07 -11.15 2.75
N GLN A 158 17.33 -11.52 3.00
CA GLN A 158 18.29 -10.67 3.73
C GLN A 158 18.62 -9.38 2.96
N GLU A 159 18.84 -9.48 1.65
CA GLU A 159 19.05 -8.31 0.78
C GLU A 159 17.86 -7.36 0.82
N MET A 160 16.64 -7.88 0.72
CA MET A 160 15.41 -7.08 0.78
C MET A 160 15.27 -6.39 2.15
N MET A 161 15.56 -7.07 3.26
CA MET A 161 15.54 -6.44 4.59
C MET A 161 16.59 -5.33 4.73
N ASN A 162 17.79 -5.54 4.18
CA ASN A 162 18.84 -4.50 4.16
C ASN A 162 18.45 -3.31 3.28
N GLN A 163 17.87 -3.56 2.11
CA GLN A 163 17.36 -2.54 1.21
C GLN A 163 16.27 -1.70 1.89
N LEU A 164 15.32 -2.35 2.58
CA LEU A 164 14.29 -1.67 3.36
C LEU A 164 14.90 -0.83 4.49
N LYS A 165 15.88 -1.38 5.22
CA LYS A 165 16.58 -0.64 6.26
C LYS A 165 17.25 0.61 5.71
N ASN A 166 17.97 0.49 4.59
CA ASN A 166 18.62 1.61 3.93
C ASN A 166 17.60 2.65 3.47
N PHE A 167 16.50 2.21 2.83
CA PHE A 167 15.42 3.08 2.38
C PHE A 167 14.86 3.95 3.52
N LEU A 168 14.61 3.35 4.68
CA LEU A 168 14.08 4.05 5.86
C LEU A 168 15.11 4.97 6.52
N MET A 169 16.40 4.75 6.31
CA MET A 169 17.49 5.58 6.87
C MET A 169 17.92 6.73 5.95
N GLN A 170 17.65 6.64 4.64
CA GLN A 170 18.22 7.56 3.64
C GLN A 170 17.56 8.94 3.55
N GLY A 171 16.70 9.32 4.50
CA GLY A 171 16.22 10.70 4.63
C GLY A 171 15.35 11.17 3.47
N TYR A 172 14.57 10.27 2.86
CA TYR A 172 13.60 10.59 1.81
C TYR A 172 12.36 11.39 2.31
N GLY A 173 12.47 12.03 3.48
CA GLY A 173 11.35 12.62 4.21
C GLY A 173 10.44 11.57 4.87
N ILE A 174 10.95 10.35 5.06
CA ILE A 174 10.28 9.25 5.76
C ILE A 174 11.03 9.06 7.07
N ASP A 175 10.57 9.76 8.10
CA ASP A 175 11.24 9.79 9.40
C ASP A 175 10.58 8.85 10.43
N GLN A 176 9.41 8.31 10.08
CA GLN A 176 8.64 7.37 10.89
C GLN A 176 7.76 6.48 9.99
N VAL A 177 7.42 5.29 10.48
CA VAL A 177 6.40 4.43 9.88
C VAL A 177 5.24 4.33 10.86
N ASP A 178 4.06 4.81 10.45
CA ASP A 178 2.85 4.80 11.30
C ASP A 178 2.22 3.41 11.37
N CYS A 179 2.39 2.59 10.33
CA CYS A 179 1.79 1.26 10.23
C CYS A 179 2.62 0.34 9.34
N VAL A 180 2.80 -0.90 9.77
CA VAL A 180 3.38 -1.97 8.96
C VAL A 180 2.29 -3.01 8.69
N GLY A 181 1.84 -3.11 7.45
CA GLY A 181 0.95 -4.15 6.98
C GLY A 181 1.71 -5.42 6.61
N PHE A 182 1.62 -6.45 7.44
CA PHE A 182 2.09 -7.80 7.11
C PHE A 182 1.02 -8.53 6.27
N VAL A 183 1.22 -8.57 4.95
CA VAL A 183 0.24 -9.04 3.98
C VAL A 183 0.39 -10.54 3.71
N THR A 184 -0.68 -11.29 3.96
CA THR A 184 -0.74 -12.74 3.79
C THR A 184 -2.08 -13.19 3.22
N ALA A 185 -2.12 -14.33 2.53
CA ALA A 185 -3.38 -14.87 2.04
C ALA A 185 -4.24 -15.41 3.20
N ALA A 186 -5.55 -15.13 3.17
CA ALA A 186 -6.52 -15.58 4.17
C ALA A 186 -6.58 -17.11 4.31
N SER A 187 -6.29 -17.83 3.22
CA SER A 187 -6.24 -19.29 3.15
C SER A 187 -4.99 -19.91 3.78
N ALA A 188 -3.99 -19.11 4.18
CA ALA A 188 -2.76 -19.62 4.77
C ALA A 188 -3.06 -20.33 6.09
N SER A 189 -2.80 -21.63 6.16
CA SER A 189 -3.06 -22.46 7.35
C SER A 189 -1.92 -22.44 8.37
N ARG A 190 -0.74 -21.90 8.01
CA ARG A 190 0.43 -21.72 8.88
C ARG A 190 1.33 -20.62 8.32
N LEU A 191 2.04 -19.90 9.19
CA LEU A 191 3.15 -19.06 8.75
C LEU A 191 4.36 -19.93 8.39
N THR A 192 4.96 -19.66 7.23
CA THR A 192 6.20 -20.29 6.81
C THR A 192 7.38 -19.79 7.65
N GLN A 193 8.50 -20.54 7.63
CA GLN A 193 9.72 -20.11 8.33
C GLN A 193 10.23 -18.76 7.80
N THR A 194 10.13 -18.53 6.49
CA THR A 194 10.45 -17.26 5.87
C THR A 194 9.55 -16.12 6.37
N GLN A 195 8.24 -16.35 6.47
CA GLN A 195 7.30 -15.35 6.98
C GLN A 195 7.62 -14.96 8.43
N ARG A 196 7.99 -15.94 9.27
CA ARG A 196 8.43 -15.70 10.65
C ARG A 196 9.72 -14.89 10.69
N TYR A 197 10.72 -15.29 9.90
CA TYR A 197 11.99 -14.56 9.79
C TYR A 197 11.80 -13.09 9.40
N VAL A 198 10.93 -12.81 8.42
CA VAL A 198 10.64 -11.43 8.01
C VAL A 198 9.92 -10.65 9.10
N TYR A 199 8.91 -11.24 9.76
CA TYR A 199 8.22 -10.59 10.88
C TYR A 199 9.17 -10.26 12.04
N ASP A 200 10.05 -11.20 12.40
CA ASP A 200 11.06 -11.00 13.46
C ASP A 200 12.08 -9.92 13.04
N GLY A 201 12.51 -9.94 11.78
CA GLY A 201 13.39 -8.93 11.21
C GLY A 201 12.77 -7.53 11.27
N LEU A 202 11.51 -7.37 10.86
CA LEU A 202 10.77 -6.10 10.96
C LEU A 202 10.68 -5.64 12.43
N SER A 203 10.30 -6.55 13.32
CA SER A 203 10.24 -6.29 14.77
C SER A 203 11.59 -5.90 15.38
N SER A 204 12.71 -6.26 14.73
CA SER A 204 14.06 -5.89 15.16
C SER A 204 14.54 -4.57 14.57
N MET A 205 14.08 -4.23 13.35
CA MET A 205 14.47 -3.02 12.63
C MET A 205 13.84 -1.77 13.24
N PHE A 206 12.57 -1.87 13.58
CA PHE A 206 11.86 -0.82 14.30
C PHE A 206 11.84 -1.22 15.77
N GLY A 207 12.11 -0.28 16.68
CA GLY A 207 12.25 -0.56 18.11
C GLY A 207 11.03 -1.24 18.73
N LYS A 208 11.07 -1.51 20.05
CA LYS A 208 10.05 -2.32 20.75
C LYS A 208 8.60 -1.86 20.52
N ASP A 209 8.38 -0.59 20.24
CA ASP A 209 7.05 0.02 20.05
C ASP A 209 6.44 -0.22 18.66
N ILE A 210 7.17 -0.83 17.71
CA ILE A 210 6.62 -1.12 16.39
C ILE A 210 5.59 -2.24 16.41
N LYS A 211 5.67 -3.16 17.38
CA LYS A 211 4.79 -4.34 17.42
C LYS A 211 3.32 -3.92 17.49
N ASP A 212 3.03 -2.87 18.23
CA ASP A 212 1.69 -2.28 18.35
C ASP A 212 1.21 -1.62 17.04
N ASN A 213 2.11 -1.44 16.08
CA ASN A 213 1.87 -0.84 14.77
C ASN A 213 2.07 -1.83 13.61
N ILE A 214 2.30 -3.13 13.88
CA ILE A 214 2.28 -4.18 12.86
C ILE A 214 0.86 -4.77 12.80
N TYR A 215 0.25 -4.71 11.61
CA TYR A 215 -1.09 -5.20 11.36
C TYR A 215 -1.06 -6.31 10.34
N ILE A 216 -1.77 -7.40 10.62
CA ILE A 216 -1.86 -8.51 9.68
C ILE A 216 -3.00 -8.23 8.71
N MET A 217 -2.65 -8.12 7.43
CA MET A 217 -3.60 -7.77 6.37
C MET A 217 -3.86 -9.01 5.51
N ALA A 218 -4.96 -9.69 5.83
CA ALA A 218 -5.36 -10.91 5.13
C ALA A 218 -6.07 -10.60 3.81
N THR A 219 -5.54 -11.09 2.69
CA THR A 219 -6.11 -10.91 1.34
C THR A 219 -6.80 -12.18 0.85
N PHE A 220 -7.58 -12.09 -0.24
CA PHE A 220 -8.36 -13.22 -0.77
C PHE A 220 -9.35 -13.81 0.26
N ALA A 221 -9.87 -12.96 1.15
CA ALA A 221 -10.77 -13.33 2.22
C ALA A 221 -12.24 -13.42 1.74
N ASP A 222 -12.47 -14.02 0.58
CA ASP A 222 -13.80 -14.13 -0.04
C ASP A 222 -14.65 -15.27 0.56
N ALA A 223 -14.09 -15.98 1.55
CA ALA A 223 -14.65 -17.19 2.16
C ALA A 223 -15.14 -16.95 3.61
N LYS A 224 -15.50 -18.04 4.32
CA LYS A 224 -15.83 -18.05 5.76
C LYS A 224 -14.63 -17.62 6.62
N THR A 225 -14.74 -17.67 7.95
CA THR A 225 -13.68 -17.32 8.91
C THR A 225 -12.28 -17.75 8.42
N PRO A 226 -11.35 -16.80 8.17
CA PRO A 226 -10.06 -17.09 7.55
C PRO A 226 -9.17 -18.04 8.37
N PRO A 227 -8.69 -19.16 7.79
CA PRO A 227 -7.72 -20.05 8.45
C PRO A 227 -6.47 -19.35 8.98
N VAL A 228 -6.06 -18.25 8.34
CA VAL A 228 -4.89 -17.47 8.75
C VAL A 228 -4.97 -16.98 10.20
N LEU A 229 -6.17 -16.74 10.74
CA LEU A 229 -6.32 -16.32 12.14
C LEU A 229 -5.77 -17.36 13.13
N ALA A 230 -6.00 -18.65 12.87
CA ALA A 230 -5.46 -19.73 13.69
C ALA A 230 -3.94 -19.85 13.52
N ALA A 231 -3.45 -19.76 12.28
CA ALA A 231 -2.04 -19.82 11.93
C ALA A 231 -1.19 -18.78 12.67
N LEU A 232 -1.69 -17.55 12.77
CA LEU A 232 -1.02 -16.42 13.42
C LEU A 232 -0.94 -16.63 14.94
N LYS A 233 -2.03 -17.13 15.54
CA LYS A 233 -2.10 -17.45 16.96
C LYS A 233 -1.09 -18.54 17.35
N GLU A 234 -1.00 -19.60 16.56
CA GLU A 234 0.01 -20.66 16.76
C GLU A 234 1.45 -20.14 16.60
N ALA A 235 1.63 -19.11 15.77
CA ALA A 235 2.92 -18.53 15.50
C ALA A 235 3.40 -17.51 16.53
N LEU A 236 2.56 -17.13 17.50
CA LEU A 236 2.81 -16.02 18.45
C LEU A 236 3.11 -14.70 17.74
N VAL A 237 2.49 -14.51 16.57
CA VAL A 237 2.50 -13.26 15.82
C VAL A 237 1.27 -12.48 16.27
N HIS A 238 1.53 -11.33 16.90
CA HIS A 238 0.53 -10.43 17.44
C HIS A 238 0.54 -9.12 16.67
#